data_AF-A0A934XN08-F1
#
_entry.id   AF-A0A934XN08-F1
#
_cell.length_a   1.000
_cell.length_b   1.000
_cell.length_c   1.000
_cell.angle_alpha   90.00
_cell.angle_beta   90.00
_cell.angle_gamma   90.00
#
_symmetry.space_group_name_H-M   'P 1'
#
loop_
_entity.id
_entity.type
_entity.pdbx_description
1 polymer ?
#
loop_
_entity_poly.entity_id
_entity_poly.type
_entity_poly.pdbx_seq_one_letter_code
_entity_poly.pdbx_strand_id
1 'polypeptide(L)'
;MTEADPTTSKYSVTIKDARGIVIGGHNTIYPTFLSDQYAPLAHKLITFTTLIEEKSQGFVGRRFVFDALDQFMERTPAGYFIVKGEAGIGKSALMAHLVQAGQYVHHFVVSTQGINRADQFLENICAQLIARYKLDRPAWLPPEASRDSAFLSALLQEVSEGLAAGEQVLILVDALDEVDWRGRTGENVLLLPPALPPGVFVAVTMRRKEGLPLQVDRSQIFYLDPDSDANREDVRAYIRQFAQREVMQPSLSAWGTTVEAFVKTMLAQKRGQLHVPPLRPAGHRAR
;
A
#
# COMPACT_ATOMS: atom_id res chain seq x y z
N MET A 1 10.27 -32.63 18.91
CA MET A 1 10.72 -31.58 17.97
C MET A 1 9.75 -31.62 16.81
N THR A 2 8.75 -30.75 16.84
CA THR A 2 7.67 -30.69 15.86
C THR A 2 8.04 -29.61 14.85
N GLU A 3 8.12 -30.00 13.57
CA GLU A 3 8.35 -29.08 12.44
C GLU A 3 7.27 -28.01 12.38
N ALA A 4 7.70 -26.75 12.21
CA ALA A 4 6.82 -25.64 11.92
C ALA A 4 6.40 -25.67 10.44
N ASP A 5 5.10 -25.59 10.19
CA ASP A 5 4.49 -25.47 8.86
C ASP A 5 4.86 -24.11 8.22
N PRO A 6 5.53 -24.07 7.05
CA PRO A 6 6.01 -22.84 6.42
C PRO A 6 4.93 -22.05 5.65
N THR A 7 3.65 -22.43 5.72
CA THR A 7 2.59 -21.86 4.87
C THR A 7 1.72 -20.77 5.51
N THR A 8 1.77 -20.56 6.83
CA THR A 8 1.05 -19.46 7.49
C THR A 8 1.91 -18.20 7.60
N SER A 9 1.99 -17.42 6.53
CA SER A 9 2.37 -16.01 6.67
C SER A 9 1.18 -15.26 7.26
N LYS A 10 1.41 -14.33 8.19
CA LYS A 10 0.44 -13.38 8.74
C LYS A 10 -0.38 -12.64 7.65
N TYR A 11 0.12 -12.65 6.41
CA TYR A 11 -0.47 -12.00 5.24
C TYR A 11 -1.03 -12.98 4.18
N SER A 12 -1.07 -14.28 4.46
CA SER A 12 -1.74 -15.27 3.60
C SER A 12 -3.05 -15.73 4.24
N VAL A 13 -4.18 -15.50 3.58
CA VAL A 13 -5.48 -16.04 4.01
C VAL A 13 -6.12 -16.83 2.88
N THR A 14 -6.42 -18.11 3.17
CA THR A 14 -7.41 -18.91 2.44
C THR A 14 -8.76 -18.68 3.13
N ILE A 15 -9.76 -18.24 2.36
CA ILE A 15 -11.09 -17.89 2.87
C ILE A 15 -11.84 -19.17 3.26
N LYS A 16 -12.09 -19.38 4.56
CA LYS A 16 -13.12 -20.31 5.05
C LYS A 16 -13.94 -19.66 6.15
N ASP A 17 -15.26 -19.72 5.97
CA ASP A 17 -16.34 -19.40 6.92
C ASP A 17 -16.56 -17.92 7.32
N ALA A 18 -16.98 -17.11 6.35
CA ALA A 18 -17.63 -15.83 6.63
C ALA A 18 -19.15 -16.01 6.81
N ARG A 19 -19.65 -15.89 8.05
CA ARG A 19 -21.06 -15.56 8.31
C ARG A 19 -21.18 -14.04 8.45
N GLY A 20 -21.50 -13.37 7.36
CA GLY A 20 -21.77 -11.93 7.29
C GLY A 20 -22.22 -11.58 5.87
N ILE A 21 -23.34 -10.85 5.77
CA ILE A 21 -24.09 -10.60 4.54
C ILE A 21 -23.20 -10.00 3.42
N VAL A 22 -23.27 -10.61 2.24
CA VAL A 22 -22.53 -10.25 1.03
C VAL A 22 -23.24 -9.11 0.29
N ILE A 23 -22.64 -7.91 0.30
CA ILE A 23 -22.86 -6.87 -0.71
C ILE A 23 -21.48 -6.24 -0.99
N GLY A 24 -20.88 -6.54 -2.14
CA GLY A 24 -19.70 -5.87 -2.72
C GLY A 24 -18.53 -5.56 -1.77
N GLY A 25 -17.76 -6.58 -1.36
CA GLY A 25 -16.48 -6.40 -0.64
C GLY A 25 -15.40 -5.87 -1.57
N HIS A 26 -14.50 -4.96 -1.18
CA HIS A 26 -13.61 -5.07 -0.01
C HIS A 26 -13.14 -3.68 0.49
N ASN A 27 -13.65 -3.22 1.65
CA ASN A 27 -13.00 -2.24 2.52
C ASN A 27 -13.81 -2.12 3.83
N THR A 28 -13.50 -2.91 4.86
CA THR A 28 -14.22 -2.87 6.15
C THR A 28 -13.74 -1.72 7.04
N ILE A 29 -13.39 -0.56 6.46
CA ILE A 29 -13.43 0.71 7.20
C ILE A 29 -14.88 1.22 7.23
N TYR A 30 -15.65 0.98 6.15
CA TYR A 30 -16.99 1.54 6.00
C TYR A 30 -18.02 1.09 7.06
N PRO A 31 -18.08 -0.17 7.55
CA PRO A 31 -19.10 -0.55 8.54
C PRO A 31 -19.01 0.23 9.85
N THR A 32 -17.80 0.62 10.26
CA THR A 32 -17.61 1.45 11.45
C THR A 32 -18.21 2.84 11.23
N PHE A 33 -18.01 3.44 10.05
CA PHE A 33 -18.60 4.73 9.69
C PHE A 33 -20.07 4.66 9.26
N LEU A 34 -20.62 3.47 9.02
CA LEU A 34 -22.05 3.26 8.83
C LEU A 34 -22.84 3.31 10.15
N SER A 35 -22.17 3.36 11.30
CA SER A 35 -22.83 3.67 12.56
C SER A 35 -23.11 5.18 12.65
N ASP A 36 -24.35 5.57 12.96
CA ASP A 36 -24.80 6.98 13.03
C ASP A 36 -23.88 7.85 13.91
N GLN A 37 -23.26 7.25 14.93
CA GLN A 37 -22.32 7.92 15.81
C GLN A 37 -21.12 8.52 15.06
N TYR A 38 -20.61 7.92 13.98
CA TYR A 38 -19.42 8.40 13.25
C TYR A 38 -19.75 9.07 11.91
N ALA A 39 -21.03 9.25 11.60
CA ALA A 39 -21.47 9.89 10.36
C ALA A 39 -20.81 11.27 10.09
N PRO A 40 -20.58 12.16 11.09
CA PRO A 40 -19.97 13.46 10.80
C PRO A 40 -18.47 13.34 10.42
N LEU A 41 -17.77 12.29 10.85
CA LEU A 41 -16.39 12.02 10.40
C LEU A 41 -16.34 11.52 8.95
N ALA A 42 -17.42 10.94 8.42
CA ALA A 42 -17.45 10.37 7.07
C ALA A 42 -17.13 11.43 5.99
N HIS A 43 -17.48 12.70 6.22
CA HIS A 43 -17.15 13.81 5.32
C HIS A 43 -15.65 14.12 5.22
N LYS A 44 -14.85 13.63 6.17
CA LYS A 44 -13.40 13.80 6.22
C LYS A 44 -12.65 12.60 5.63
N LEU A 45 -13.36 11.52 5.34
CA LEU A 45 -12.77 10.34 4.73
C LEU A 45 -12.54 10.54 3.25
N ILE A 46 -11.38 10.08 2.81
CA ILE A 46 -11.05 9.95 1.39
C ILE A 46 -11.12 8.47 1.05
N THR A 47 -12.01 8.13 0.12
CA THR A 47 -12.21 6.76 -0.33
C THR A 47 -11.23 6.42 -1.43
N PHE A 48 -10.46 5.34 -1.21
CA PHE A 48 -9.49 4.83 -2.19
C PHE A 48 -9.91 3.47 -2.77
N THR A 49 -11.18 3.07 -2.65
CA THR A 49 -11.68 1.73 -3.03
C THR A 49 -11.26 1.33 -4.44
N THR A 50 -11.55 2.16 -5.45
CA THR A 50 -11.18 1.88 -6.85
C THR A 50 -9.66 1.75 -7.02
N LEU A 51 -8.88 2.65 -6.40
CA LEU A 51 -7.42 2.57 -6.46
C LEU A 51 -6.90 1.29 -5.82
N ILE A 52 -7.42 0.92 -4.65
CA ILE A 52 -7.02 -0.28 -3.92
C ILE A 52 -7.35 -1.53 -4.74
N GLU A 53 -8.56 -1.62 -5.28
CA GLU A 53 -9.01 -2.73 -6.13
C GLU A 53 -8.15 -2.86 -7.39
N GLU A 54 -7.89 -1.76 -8.10
CA GLU A 54 -7.05 -1.77 -9.30
C GLU A 54 -5.61 -2.17 -8.99
N LYS A 55 -5.04 -1.66 -7.88
CA LYS A 55 -3.62 -1.86 -7.55
C LYS A 55 -3.33 -3.20 -6.90
N SER A 56 -4.32 -3.83 -6.28
CA SER A 56 -4.16 -5.16 -5.69
C SER A 56 -4.53 -6.30 -6.66
N GLN A 57 -5.18 -5.98 -7.79
CA GLN A 57 -5.64 -6.99 -8.74
C GLN A 57 -4.48 -7.84 -9.28
N GLY A 58 -4.50 -9.13 -8.91
CA GLY A 58 -3.44 -10.07 -9.30
C GLY A 58 -2.08 -9.72 -8.71
N PHE A 59 -2.05 -9.09 -7.52
CA PHE A 59 -0.83 -8.91 -6.75
C PHE A 59 -0.21 -10.26 -6.39
N VAL A 60 1.12 -10.36 -6.50
CA VAL A 60 1.89 -11.59 -6.24
C VAL A 60 3.18 -11.25 -5.53
N GLY A 61 3.55 -12.11 -4.56
CA GLY A 61 4.88 -12.11 -3.97
C GLY A 61 5.08 -11.02 -2.92
N ARG A 62 6.28 -10.44 -2.90
CA ARG A 62 6.75 -9.39 -1.99
C ARG A 62 6.91 -9.78 -0.53
N ARG A 63 6.98 -11.09 -0.25
CA ARG A 63 7.25 -11.62 1.10
C ARG A 63 8.46 -10.98 1.75
N PHE A 64 9.57 -10.84 1.01
CA PHE A 64 10.79 -10.23 1.52
C PHE A 64 10.62 -8.77 2.01
N VAL A 65 9.62 -8.04 1.49
CA VAL A 65 9.29 -6.68 1.97
C VAL A 65 8.45 -6.75 3.24
N PHE A 66 7.48 -7.66 3.29
CA PHE A 66 6.65 -7.88 4.48
C PHE A 66 7.47 -8.40 5.66
N ASP A 67 8.37 -9.35 5.41
CA ASP A 67 9.28 -9.89 6.42
C ASP A 67 10.18 -8.79 7.00
N ALA A 68 10.64 -7.86 6.14
CA ALA A 68 11.44 -6.71 6.58
C ALA A 68 10.63 -5.70 7.41
N LEU A 69 9.34 -5.52 7.08
CA LEU A 69 8.42 -4.69 7.86
C LEU A 69 8.11 -5.31 9.22
N ASP A 70 7.79 -6.61 9.27
CA ASP A 70 7.53 -7.32 10.52
C ASP A 70 8.78 -7.28 11.43
N GLN A 71 9.96 -7.58 10.89
CA GLN A 71 11.21 -7.49 11.66
C GLN A 71 11.47 -6.09 12.22
N PHE A 72 11.13 -5.05 11.46
CA PHE A 72 11.25 -3.68 11.94
C PHE A 72 10.30 -3.40 13.12
N MET A 73 9.05 -3.85 13.00
CA MET A 73 8.01 -3.69 14.03
C MET A 73 8.29 -4.52 15.29
N GLU A 74 9.00 -5.65 15.17
CA GLU A 74 9.41 -6.48 16.31
C GLU A 74 10.62 -5.89 17.07
N ARG A 75 11.54 -5.23 16.36
CA ARG A 75 12.81 -4.77 16.92
C ARG A 75 12.77 -3.35 17.48
N THR A 76 11.73 -2.59 17.15
CA THR A 76 11.60 -1.20 17.56
C THR A 76 10.26 -0.98 18.25
N PRO A 77 10.18 -0.11 19.27
CA PRO A 77 8.92 0.11 19.98
C PRO A 77 7.92 0.92 19.16
N ALA A 78 8.39 1.70 18.18
CA ALA A 78 7.62 2.58 17.30
C ALA A 78 8.55 3.11 16.21
N GLY A 79 8.03 3.53 15.07
CA GLY A 79 8.85 4.21 14.06
C GLY A 79 8.30 4.21 12.62
N TYR A 80 9.16 4.67 11.70
CA TYR A 80 8.83 4.86 10.29
C TYR A 80 9.51 3.82 9.40
N PHE A 81 8.74 3.01 8.68
CA PHE A 81 9.25 2.11 7.65
C PHE A 81 9.12 2.74 6.26
N ILE A 82 10.24 3.11 5.66
CA ILE A 82 10.27 3.93 4.45
C ILE A 82 10.64 3.07 3.24
N VAL A 83 9.66 2.72 2.42
CA VAL A 83 9.87 1.96 1.18
C VAL A 83 10.22 2.91 0.03
N LYS A 84 11.49 2.89 -0.38
CA LYS A 84 12.00 3.63 -1.54
C LYS A 84 12.11 2.73 -2.75
N GLY A 85 11.80 3.24 -3.94
CA GLY A 85 12.02 2.50 -5.18
C GLY A 85 11.63 3.29 -6.42
N GLU A 86 12.02 2.79 -7.59
CA GLU A 86 11.74 3.45 -8.87
C GLU A 86 10.24 3.57 -9.18
N ALA A 87 9.90 4.47 -10.10
CA ALA A 87 8.53 4.55 -10.61
C ALA A 87 8.12 3.21 -11.25
N GLY A 88 6.88 2.78 -11.04
CA GLY A 88 6.33 1.55 -11.64
C GLY A 88 6.84 0.23 -11.05
N ILE A 89 7.63 0.23 -9.98
CA ILE A 89 8.11 -1.01 -9.32
C ILE A 89 7.06 -1.70 -8.43
N GLY A 90 5.84 -1.15 -8.35
CA GLY A 90 4.74 -1.75 -7.58
C GLY A 90 4.66 -1.33 -6.10
N LYS A 91 5.15 -0.15 -5.72
CA LYS A 91 5.02 0.36 -4.33
C LYS A 91 3.55 0.61 -3.93
N SER A 92 2.76 1.26 -4.78
CA SER A 92 1.34 1.46 -4.52
C SER A 92 0.56 0.15 -4.50
N ALA A 93 0.98 -0.84 -5.30
CA ALA A 93 0.40 -2.19 -5.27
C ALA A 93 0.69 -2.91 -3.95
N LEU A 94 1.91 -2.76 -3.41
CA LEU A 94 2.28 -3.24 -2.08
C LEU A 94 1.38 -2.61 -0.99
N MET A 95 1.19 -1.29 -1.01
CA MET A 95 0.34 -0.60 -0.03
C MET A 95 -1.14 -0.99 -0.17
N ALA A 96 -1.68 -1.06 -1.39
CA ALA A 96 -3.03 -1.52 -1.63
C ALA A 96 -3.25 -2.95 -1.13
N HIS A 97 -2.29 -3.84 -1.35
CA HIS A 97 -2.35 -5.21 -0.83
C HIS A 97 -2.38 -5.25 0.70
N LEU A 98 -1.53 -4.45 1.38
CA LEU A 98 -1.56 -4.34 2.84
C LEU A 98 -2.90 -3.83 3.35
N VAL A 99 -3.49 -2.81 2.70
CA VAL A 99 -4.82 -2.30 3.07
C VAL A 99 -5.88 -3.40 2.94
N GLN A 100 -5.86 -4.18 1.86
CA GLN A 100 -6.83 -5.28 1.69
C GLN A 100 -6.63 -6.40 2.72
N ALA A 101 -5.39 -6.72 3.08
CA ALA A 101 -5.08 -7.80 4.00
C ALA A 101 -5.39 -7.46 5.47
N GLY A 102 -5.09 -6.23 5.91
CA GLY A 102 -5.15 -5.85 7.34
C GLY A 102 -6.06 -4.67 7.67
N GLN A 103 -6.67 -4.04 6.67
CA GLN A 103 -7.62 -2.92 6.84
C GLN A 103 -7.02 -1.75 7.63
N TYR A 104 -5.72 -1.53 7.42
CA TYR A 104 -4.94 -0.52 8.11
C TYR A 104 -5.48 0.88 7.84
N VAL A 105 -5.25 1.78 8.80
CA VAL A 105 -5.45 3.22 8.58
C VAL A 105 -4.52 3.65 7.46
N HIS A 106 -5.04 4.37 6.47
CA HIS A 106 -4.27 4.64 5.26
C HIS A 106 -4.62 5.95 4.56
N HIS A 107 -3.66 6.47 3.80
CA HIS A 107 -3.84 7.59 2.90
C HIS A 107 -2.97 7.41 1.65
N PHE A 108 -3.57 7.51 0.46
CA PHE A 108 -2.84 7.54 -0.79
C PHE A 108 -2.74 8.98 -1.27
N VAL A 109 -1.51 9.44 -1.49
CA VAL A 109 -1.28 10.73 -2.14
C VAL A 109 -1.48 10.55 -3.65
N VAL A 110 -2.49 11.22 -4.21
CA VAL A 110 -2.86 11.13 -5.63
C VAL A 110 -2.90 12.53 -6.23
N SER A 111 -1.75 13.02 -6.70
CA SER A 111 -1.63 14.39 -7.19
C SER A 111 -2.54 14.70 -8.39
N THR A 112 -2.85 13.71 -9.23
CA THR A 112 -3.75 13.88 -10.38
C THR A 112 -5.21 14.11 -9.99
N GLN A 113 -5.60 13.74 -8.76
CA GLN A 113 -6.93 13.97 -8.21
C GLN A 113 -6.95 15.14 -7.21
N GLY A 114 -5.84 15.85 -7.05
CA GLY A 114 -5.70 16.91 -6.04
C GLY A 114 -5.74 16.41 -4.60
N ILE A 115 -5.48 15.11 -4.37
CA ILE A 115 -5.35 14.50 -3.03
C ILE A 115 -3.86 14.50 -2.69
N ASN A 116 -3.31 15.67 -2.42
CA ASN A 116 -1.87 15.84 -2.23
C ASN A 116 -1.49 16.92 -1.22
N ARG A 117 -2.43 17.31 -0.36
CA ARG A 117 -2.24 18.35 0.66
C ARG A 117 -2.21 17.74 2.06
N ALA A 118 -1.48 18.39 2.97
CA ALA A 118 -1.33 17.91 4.35
C ALA A 118 -2.64 17.94 5.15
N ASP A 119 -3.52 18.92 4.92
CA ASP A 119 -4.82 19.01 5.58
C ASP A 119 -5.72 17.82 5.22
N GLN A 120 -5.77 17.43 3.95
CA GLN A 120 -6.49 16.23 3.48
C GLN A 120 -5.96 14.95 4.15
N PHE A 121 -4.63 14.84 4.29
CA PHE A 121 -4.00 13.73 5.00
C PHE A 121 -4.41 13.69 6.47
N LEU A 122 -4.23 14.80 7.19
CA LEU A 122 -4.54 14.89 8.61
C LEU A 122 -6.01 14.59 8.88
N GLU A 123 -6.92 15.19 8.12
CA GLU A 123 -8.35 14.96 8.25
C GLU A 123 -8.72 13.49 8.03
N ASN A 124 -8.21 12.87 6.96
CA ASN A 124 -8.50 11.48 6.64
C ASN A 124 -7.96 10.50 7.68
N ILE A 125 -6.70 10.67 8.10
CA ILE A 125 -6.05 9.77 9.08
C ILE A 125 -6.68 9.93 10.46
N CYS A 126 -6.94 11.16 10.89
CA CYS A 126 -7.55 11.40 12.20
C CYS A 126 -8.97 10.81 12.27
N ALA A 127 -9.78 10.99 11.22
CA ALA A 127 -11.11 10.40 11.15
C ALA A 127 -11.05 8.86 11.24
N GLN A 128 -10.15 8.23 10.47
CA GLN A 128 -9.96 6.77 10.50
C GLN A 128 -9.51 6.27 11.87
N LEU A 129 -8.57 6.95 12.54
CA LEU A 129 -8.09 6.57 13.87
C LEU A 129 -9.23 6.63 14.90
N ILE A 130 -9.98 7.74 14.96
CA ILE A 130 -11.08 7.90 15.93
C ILE A 130 -12.11 6.78 15.77
N ALA A 131 -12.55 6.52 14.54
CA ALA A 131 -13.56 5.50 14.29
C ALA A 131 -13.03 4.08 14.52
N ARG A 132 -11.85 3.75 13.97
CA ARG A 132 -11.29 2.39 14.04
C ARG A 132 -11.00 1.96 15.48
N TYR A 133 -10.41 2.85 16.27
CA TYR A 133 -10.05 2.60 17.66
C TYR A 133 -11.15 2.99 18.66
N LYS A 134 -12.31 3.44 18.15
CA LYS A 134 -13.50 3.82 18.94
C LYS A 134 -13.16 4.74 20.11
N LEU A 135 -12.35 5.76 19.83
CA LEU A 135 -11.89 6.69 20.84
C LEU A 135 -13.06 7.47 21.43
N ASP A 136 -13.00 7.77 22.73
CA ASP A 136 -14.03 8.53 23.45
C ASP A 136 -13.90 10.02 23.13
N ARG A 137 -14.26 10.37 21.89
CA ARG A 137 -14.18 11.71 21.34
C ARG A 137 -15.45 12.06 20.59
N PRO A 138 -15.77 13.36 20.47
CA PRO A 138 -16.80 13.79 19.55
C PRO A 138 -16.50 13.29 18.13
N ALA A 139 -17.52 12.82 17.43
CA ALA A 139 -17.38 12.31 16.07
C ALA A 139 -17.27 13.41 15.00
N TRP A 140 -16.53 14.48 15.31
CA TRP A 140 -16.17 15.54 14.38
C TRP A 140 -14.73 15.97 14.66
N LEU A 141 -14.05 16.44 13.62
CA LEU A 141 -12.70 16.97 13.75
C LEU A 141 -12.74 18.46 14.02
N PRO A 142 -12.04 18.96 15.06
CA PRO A 142 -11.94 20.40 15.28
C PRO A 142 -11.13 21.07 14.17
N PRO A 143 -11.32 22.39 13.94
CA PRO A 143 -10.58 23.13 12.93
C PRO A 143 -9.06 23.04 13.07
N GLU A 144 -8.56 22.81 14.29
CA GLU A 144 -7.16 22.63 14.62
C GLU A 144 -6.59 21.32 14.07
N ALA A 145 -7.43 20.30 13.81
CA ALA A 145 -7.00 18.96 13.41
C ALA A 145 -6.23 18.92 12.08
N SER A 146 -6.34 19.96 11.26
CA SER A 146 -5.69 20.06 9.94
C SER A 146 -4.65 21.20 9.84
N ARG A 147 -4.37 21.90 10.96
CA ARG A 147 -3.45 23.05 10.97
C ARG A 147 -1.98 22.62 11.08
N ASP A 148 -1.68 21.72 12.00
CA ASP A 148 -0.34 21.29 12.36
C ASP A 148 -0.30 19.81 12.79
N SER A 149 0.85 19.34 13.28
CA SER A 149 1.05 17.96 13.72
C SER A 149 0.56 17.65 15.14
N ALA A 150 0.15 18.67 15.93
CA ALA A 150 -0.12 18.52 17.35
C ALA A 150 -1.36 17.64 17.60
N PHE A 151 -2.43 17.86 16.84
CA PHE A 151 -3.65 17.07 16.98
C PHE A 151 -3.43 15.60 16.64
N LEU A 152 -2.73 15.32 15.51
CA LEU A 152 -2.39 13.95 15.13
C LEU A 152 -1.48 13.31 16.19
N SER A 153 -0.48 14.04 16.71
CA SER A 153 0.42 13.52 17.75
C SER A 153 -0.35 13.12 19.01
N ALA A 154 -1.26 13.97 19.49
CA ALA A 154 -2.09 13.68 20.66
C ALA A 154 -3.04 12.49 20.39
N LEU A 155 -3.58 12.39 19.18
CA LEU A 155 -4.45 11.28 18.79
C LEU A 155 -3.70 9.94 18.74
N LEU A 156 -2.47 9.93 18.21
CA LEU A 156 -1.62 8.74 18.21
C LEU A 156 -1.22 8.32 19.63
N GLN A 157 -1.01 9.29 20.54
CA GLN A 157 -0.74 9.02 21.94
C GLN A 157 -1.92 8.32 22.62
N GLU A 158 -3.14 8.82 22.41
CA GLU A 158 -4.36 8.20 22.95
C GLU A 158 -4.59 6.79 22.38
N VAL A 159 -4.36 6.60 21.08
CA VAL A 159 -4.40 5.26 20.46
C VAL A 159 -3.38 4.33 21.11
N SER A 160 -2.14 4.79 21.31
CA SER A 160 -1.07 4.03 21.95
C SER A 160 -1.41 3.59 23.38
N GLU A 161 -2.00 4.49 24.17
CA GLU A 161 -2.43 4.22 25.56
C GLU A 161 -3.57 3.20 25.64
N GLY A 162 -4.39 3.11 24.58
CA GLY A 162 -5.47 2.12 24.48
C GLY A 162 -5.04 0.74 24.00
N LEU A 163 -3.79 0.55 23.57
CA LEU A 163 -3.31 -0.74 23.03
C LEU A 163 -3.16 -1.80 24.12
N ALA A 164 -3.64 -3.01 23.83
CA ALA A 164 -3.33 -4.16 24.67
C ALA A 164 -1.85 -4.55 24.55
N ALA A 165 -1.34 -5.33 25.52
CA ALA A 165 0.03 -5.82 25.48
C ALA A 165 0.30 -6.62 24.19
N GLY A 166 1.30 -6.17 23.42
CA GLY A 166 1.67 -6.79 22.13
C GLY A 166 0.82 -6.33 20.94
N GLU A 167 -0.19 -5.49 21.13
CA GLU A 167 -0.93 -4.87 20.05
C GLU A 167 -0.12 -3.73 19.41
N GLN A 168 -0.23 -3.59 18.10
CA GLN A 168 0.48 -2.58 17.32
C GLN A 168 -0.44 -1.96 16.27
N VAL A 169 -0.20 -0.69 15.98
CA VAL A 169 -0.89 0.08 14.95
C VAL A 169 0.05 0.35 13.79
N LEU A 170 -0.40 0.04 12.58
CA LEU A 170 0.31 0.38 11.36
C LEU A 170 -0.55 1.34 10.54
N ILE A 171 0.03 2.49 10.20
CA ILE A 171 -0.54 3.50 9.31
C ILE A 171 0.20 3.46 7.97
N LEU A 172 -0.54 3.45 6.87
CA LEU A 172 0.03 3.35 5.52
C LEU A 172 -0.08 4.69 4.79
N VAL A 173 1.03 5.20 4.25
CA VAL A 173 1.04 6.42 3.43
C VAL A 173 1.72 6.13 2.09
N ASP A 174 0.95 6.12 1.00
CA ASP A 174 1.50 5.86 -0.32
C ASP A 174 1.86 7.16 -1.06
N ALA A 175 2.94 7.10 -1.84
CA ALA A 175 3.38 8.13 -2.78
C ALA A 175 3.70 9.49 -2.12
N LEU A 176 4.43 9.48 -1.00
CA LEU A 176 4.81 10.68 -0.25
C LEU A 176 5.57 11.71 -1.10
N ASP A 177 6.25 11.28 -2.16
CA ASP A 177 6.94 12.17 -3.10
C ASP A 177 6.01 13.00 -3.99
N GLU A 178 4.72 12.67 -4.07
CA GLU A 178 3.70 13.38 -4.86
C GLU A 178 2.97 14.48 -4.08
N VAL A 179 3.33 14.70 -2.82
CA VAL A 179 2.77 15.75 -1.96
C VAL A 179 3.12 17.14 -2.51
N ASP A 180 2.14 18.05 -2.51
CA ASP A 180 2.39 19.46 -2.73
C ASP A 180 2.90 20.10 -1.43
N TRP A 181 4.21 20.23 -1.31
CA TRP A 181 4.89 20.81 -0.16
C TRP A 181 5.40 22.24 -0.43
N ARG A 182 5.00 22.86 -1.56
CA ARG A 182 5.43 24.21 -1.92
C ARG A 182 4.97 25.22 -0.85
N GLY A 183 5.87 26.16 -0.53
CA GLY A 183 5.57 27.23 0.43
C GLY A 183 5.62 26.81 1.91
N ARG A 184 5.95 25.54 2.22
CA ARG A 184 6.18 25.07 3.59
C ARG A 184 7.67 25.09 3.90
N THR A 185 8.05 25.66 5.03
CA THR A 185 9.45 25.78 5.46
C THR A 185 9.63 25.24 6.87
N GLY A 186 10.53 24.27 7.04
CA GLY A 186 10.86 23.71 8.35
C GLY A 186 9.87 22.66 8.90
N GLU A 187 8.73 22.46 8.24
CA GLU A 187 7.73 21.46 8.62
C GLU A 187 7.98 20.12 7.92
N ASN A 188 7.59 19.04 8.60
CA ASN A 188 7.63 17.70 8.03
C ASN A 188 6.59 17.56 6.90
N VAL A 189 6.90 16.80 5.86
CA VAL A 189 5.96 16.48 4.77
C VAL A 189 4.70 15.83 5.36
N LEU A 190 3.53 16.26 4.88
CA LEU A 190 2.20 15.91 5.43
C LEU A 190 2.00 16.24 6.91
N LEU A 191 2.85 17.09 7.52
CA LEU A 191 2.83 17.38 8.95
C LEU A 191 2.96 16.10 9.81
N LEU A 192 3.69 15.11 9.30
CA LEU A 192 3.97 13.89 10.05
C LEU A 192 4.72 14.23 11.36
N PRO A 193 4.31 13.67 12.51
CA PRO A 193 5.05 13.85 13.76
C PRO A 193 6.50 13.33 13.63
N PRO A 194 7.52 14.02 14.15
CA PRO A 194 8.89 13.50 14.13
C PRO A 194 9.02 12.20 14.93
N ALA A 195 8.35 12.10 16.08
CA ALA A 195 8.37 10.94 16.95
C ALA A 195 6.97 10.29 17.03
N LEU A 196 6.95 8.96 17.15
CA LEU A 196 5.73 8.18 17.33
C LEU A 196 5.70 7.55 18.74
N PRO A 197 4.50 7.44 19.35
CA PRO A 197 4.36 6.79 20.65
C PRO A 197 4.49 5.26 20.52
N PRO A 198 4.77 4.53 21.62
CA PRO A 198 4.95 3.07 21.60
C PRO A 198 3.80 2.32 20.93
N GLY A 199 4.11 1.26 20.19
CA GLY A 199 3.13 0.47 19.45
C GLY A 199 2.63 1.11 18.15
N VAL A 200 3.02 2.35 17.83
CA VAL A 200 2.61 3.04 16.60
C VAL A 200 3.70 3.03 15.54
N PHE A 201 3.34 2.58 14.35
CA PHE A 201 4.20 2.50 13.18
C PHE A 201 3.56 3.17 11.98
N VAL A 202 4.39 3.79 11.15
CA VAL A 202 3.98 4.36 9.87
C VAL A 202 4.83 3.75 8.77
N ALA A 203 4.21 3.07 7.80
CA ALA A 203 4.88 2.65 6.58
C ALA A 203 4.58 3.65 5.46
N VAL A 204 5.62 4.22 4.88
CA VAL A 204 5.51 5.19 3.79
C VAL A 204 6.15 4.66 2.51
N THR A 205 5.59 4.98 1.35
CA THR A 205 6.27 4.78 0.06
C THR A 205 6.70 6.11 -0.55
N MET A 206 7.85 6.11 -1.21
CA MET A 206 8.24 7.22 -2.07
C MET A 206 9.24 6.79 -3.16
N ARG A 207 9.36 7.62 -4.19
CA ARG A 207 10.50 7.57 -5.12
C ARG A 207 11.78 8.05 -4.45
N ARG A 208 12.91 7.84 -5.11
CA ARG A 208 14.15 8.56 -4.81
C ARG A 208 13.95 10.02 -5.22
N LYS A 209 13.40 10.83 -4.33
CA LYS A 209 13.23 12.28 -4.51
C LYS A 209 14.08 13.01 -3.48
N GLU A 210 15.03 13.80 -3.96
CA GLU A 210 15.84 14.66 -3.09
C GLU A 210 15.01 15.85 -2.59
N GLY A 211 15.33 16.33 -1.39
CA GLY A 211 14.75 17.57 -0.83
C GLY A 211 13.34 17.44 -0.25
N LEU A 212 12.73 16.25 -0.20
CA LEU A 212 11.48 16.04 0.54
C LEU A 212 11.76 16.17 2.04
N PRO A 213 11.11 17.10 2.78
CA PRO A 213 11.41 17.33 4.18
C PRO A 213 10.74 16.22 5.02
N LEU A 214 11.39 15.07 5.14
CA LEU A 214 10.99 13.98 6.03
C LEU A 214 11.98 13.83 7.18
N GLN A 215 11.72 14.50 8.30
CA GLN A 215 12.52 14.45 9.52
C GLN A 215 11.78 13.64 10.58
N VAL A 216 12.20 12.39 10.80
CA VAL A 216 11.53 11.44 11.68
C VAL A 216 12.54 10.61 12.48
N ASP A 217 12.14 10.24 13.69
CA ASP A 217 12.88 9.38 14.60
C ASP A 217 12.62 7.90 14.29
N ARG A 218 13.58 7.04 14.62
CA ARG A 218 13.45 5.57 14.54
C ARG A 218 12.92 5.10 13.18
N SER A 219 13.59 5.53 12.11
CA SER A 219 13.22 5.13 10.76
C SER A 219 14.10 4.01 10.20
N GLN A 220 13.51 3.11 9.42
CA GLN A 220 14.22 2.16 8.58
C GLN A 220 13.89 2.42 7.11
N ILE A 221 14.92 2.64 6.29
CA ILE A 221 14.76 2.75 4.84
C ILE A 221 14.90 1.36 4.23
N PHE A 222 13.86 0.93 3.51
CA PHE A 222 13.87 -0.28 2.70
C PHE A 222 13.90 0.11 1.22
N TYR A 223 15.00 -0.21 0.54
CA TYR A 223 15.10 -0.01 -0.90
C TYR A 223 14.53 -1.22 -1.63
N LEU A 224 13.38 -1.04 -2.27
CA LEU A 224 12.82 -2.00 -3.20
C LEU A 224 13.64 -1.94 -4.50
N ASP A 225 14.66 -2.79 -4.55
CA ASP A 225 15.61 -2.86 -5.65
C ASP A 225 15.03 -3.68 -6.83
N PRO A 226 14.87 -3.07 -8.02
CA PRO A 226 14.39 -3.79 -9.21
C PRO A 226 15.31 -4.94 -9.62
N ASP A 227 16.60 -4.85 -9.28
CA ASP A 227 17.64 -5.80 -9.66
C ASP A 227 17.94 -6.83 -8.56
N SER A 228 17.17 -6.86 -7.47
CA SER A 228 17.27 -7.93 -6.48
C SER A 228 16.73 -9.27 -7.01
N ASP A 229 17.34 -10.38 -6.60
CA ASP A 229 16.87 -11.73 -6.95
C ASP A 229 15.41 -11.97 -6.51
N ALA A 230 15.07 -11.53 -5.30
CA ALA A 230 13.72 -11.64 -4.78
C ALA A 230 12.70 -10.88 -5.64
N ASN A 231 13.01 -9.65 -6.08
CA ASN A 231 12.14 -8.91 -6.99
C ASN A 231 12.03 -9.59 -8.36
N ARG A 232 13.14 -10.12 -8.91
CA ARG A 232 13.11 -10.84 -10.19
C ARG A 232 12.23 -12.09 -10.13
N GLU A 233 12.27 -12.83 -9.02
CA GLU A 233 11.40 -13.99 -8.81
C GLU A 233 9.92 -13.59 -8.75
N ASP A 234 9.59 -12.53 -8.01
CA ASP A 234 8.21 -12.04 -7.96
C ASP A 234 7.70 -11.55 -9.33
N VAL A 235 8.54 -10.84 -10.09
CA VAL A 235 8.19 -10.41 -11.46
C VAL A 235 7.97 -11.63 -12.36
N ARG A 236 8.83 -12.67 -12.25
CA ARG A 236 8.66 -13.93 -12.97
C ARG A 236 7.33 -14.60 -12.63
N ALA A 237 7.02 -14.71 -11.34
CA ALA A 237 5.78 -15.30 -10.85
C ALA A 237 4.55 -14.55 -11.36
N TYR A 238 4.60 -13.21 -11.31
CA TYR A 238 3.54 -12.34 -11.84
C TYR A 238 3.30 -12.55 -13.34
N ILE A 239 4.37 -12.51 -14.16
CA ILE A 239 4.25 -12.68 -15.62
C ILE A 239 3.69 -14.07 -15.94
N ARG A 240 4.14 -15.11 -15.23
CA ARG A 240 3.66 -16.48 -15.41
C ARG A 240 2.17 -16.57 -15.10
N GLN A 241 1.72 -16.05 -13.97
CA GLN A 241 0.29 -16.04 -13.62
C GLN A 241 -0.54 -15.23 -14.61
N PHE A 242 -0.02 -14.09 -15.07
CA PHE A 242 -0.69 -13.27 -16.09
C PHE A 242 -0.86 -14.03 -17.41
N ALA A 243 0.18 -14.70 -17.88
CA ALA A 243 0.17 -15.49 -19.11
C ALA A 243 -0.78 -16.70 -19.04
N GLN A 244 -1.05 -17.21 -17.85
CA GLN A 244 -1.99 -18.33 -17.65
C GLN A 244 -3.47 -17.91 -17.69
N ARG A 245 -3.79 -16.62 -17.61
CA ARG A 245 -5.18 -16.15 -17.65
C ARG A 245 -5.84 -16.51 -18.99
N GLU A 246 -7.11 -16.89 -18.95
CA GLU A 246 -7.88 -17.27 -20.15
C GLU A 246 -7.83 -16.20 -21.25
N VAL A 247 -7.90 -14.94 -20.85
CA VAL A 247 -7.81 -13.78 -21.76
C VAL A 247 -6.50 -13.71 -22.54
N MET A 248 -5.41 -14.34 -22.05
CA MET A 248 -4.12 -14.37 -22.72
C MET A 248 -3.94 -15.56 -23.66
N GLN A 249 -4.76 -16.61 -23.53
CA GLN A 249 -4.61 -17.85 -24.31
C GLN A 249 -4.72 -17.63 -25.83
N PRO A 250 -5.66 -16.80 -26.35
CA PRO A 250 -5.71 -16.49 -27.78
C PRO A 250 -4.45 -15.79 -28.29
N SER A 251 -3.90 -14.86 -27.49
CA SER A 251 -2.67 -14.13 -27.85
C SER A 251 -1.46 -15.04 -27.89
N LEU A 252 -1.26 -15.88 -26.87
CA LEU A 252 -0.15 -16.84 -26.84
C LEU A 252 -0.21 -17.82 -28.03
N SER A 253 -1.42 -18.28 -28.36
CA SER A 253 -1.65 -19.16 -29.51
C SER A 253 -1.34 -18.46 -30.84
N ALA A 254 -1.81 -17.23 -31.02
CA ALA A 254 -1.55 -16.42 -32.22
C ALA A 254 -0.05 -16.10 -32.40
N TRP A 255 0.69 -15.95 -31.30
CA TRP A 255 2.14 -15.75 -31.31
C TRP A 255 2.93 -17.05 -31.45
N GLY A 256 2.28 -18.21 -31.37
CA GLY A 256 2.95 -19.52 -31.41
C GLY A 256 3.96 -19.71 -30.28
N THR A 257 3.69 -19.15 -29.10
CA THR A 257 4.61 -19.15 -27.95
C THR A 257 4.03 -19.88 -26.75
N THR A 258 4.91 -20.47 -25.93
CA THR A 258 4.51 -21.09 -24.65
C THR A 258 4.56 -20.05 -23.53
N VAL A 259 3.90 -20.34 -22.40
CA VAL A 259 3.98 -19.50 -21.20
C VAL A 259 5.43 -19.28 -20.76
N GLU A 260 6.25 -20.34 -20.71
CA GLU A 260 7.65 -20.22 -20.27
C GLU A 260 8.51 -19.42 -21.27
N ALA A 261 8.28 -19.57 -22.58
CA ALA A 261 8.96 -18.77 -23.59
C ALA A 261 8.54 -17.29 -23.51
N PHE A 262 7.26 -17.01 -23.26
CA PHE A 262 6.74 -15.67 -23.02
C PHE A 262 7.36 -15.04 -21.77
N VAL A 263 7.38 -15.76 -20.63
CA VAL A 263 8.00 -15.30 -19.37
C VAL A 263 9.47 -14.97 -19.59
N LYS A 264 10.24 -15.86 -20.23
CA LYS A 264 11.66 -15.62 -20.53
C LYS A 264 11.85 -14.37 -21.39
N THR A 265 10.99 -14.16 -22.39
CA THR A 265 11.05 -13.00 -23.29
C THR A 265 10.75 -11.70 -22.54
N MET A 266 9.69 -11.67 -21.73
CA MET A 266 9.29 -10.50 -20.94
C MET A 266 10.34 -10.14 -19.88
N LEU A 267 10.99 -11.12 -19.26
CA LEU A 267 12.09 -10.88 -18.30
C LEU A 267 13.37 -10.36 -18.98
N ALA A 268 13.61 -10.71 -20.24
CA ALA A 268 14.78 -10.25 -21.00
C ALA A 268 14.60 -8.81 -21.52
N GLN A 269 13.36 -8.32 -21.64
CA GLN A 269 13.11 -6.94 -22.01
C GLN A 269 13.46 -6.00 -20.85
N LYS A 270 14.66 -5.41 -20.89
CA LYS A 270 14.94 -4.18 -20.15
C LYS A 270 13.96 -3.11 -20.64
N ARG A 271 13.37 -2.34 -19.72
CA ARG A 271 12.48 -1.20 -20.00
C ARG A 271 12.95 -0.43 -21.24
N GLY A 272 12.21 -0.52 -22.36
CA GLY A 272 12.39 0.42 -23.48
C GLY A 272 12.31 -0.08 -24.92
N GLN A 273 12.21 -1.38 -25.25
CA GLN A 273 12.08 -1.80 -26.66
C GLN A 273 11.05 -2.90 -26.84
N LEU A 274 9.81 -2.51 -27.13
CA LEU A 274 8.82 -3.40 -27.71
C LEU A 274 9.09 -3.49 -29.22
N HIS A 275 9.95 -4.41 -29.66
CA HIS A 275 9.90 -4.85 -31.05
C HIS A 275 8.95 -6.04 -31.14
N VAL A 276 7.68 -5.75 -31.37
CA VAL A 276 6.72 -6.75 -31.83
C VAL A 276 7.03 -6.98 -33.30
N PRO A 277 7.46 -8.20 -33.72
CA PRO A 277 7.67 -8.46 -35.13
C PRO A 277 6.35 -8.23 -35.89
N PRO A 278 6.38 -7.55 -37.05
CA PRO A 278 5.17 -7.29 -37.81
C PRO A 278 4.52 -8.62 -38.19
N LEU A 279 3.21 -8.71 -37.98
CA LEU A 279 2.36 -9.78 -38.50
C LEU A 279 2.55 -9.85 -40.02
N ARG A 280 3.38 -10.79 -40.49
CA ARG A 280 3.36 -11.18 -41.90
C ARG A 280 2.14 -12.07 -42.08
N PRO A 281 1.15 -11.68 -42.91
CA PRO A 281 0.10 -12.60 -43.29
C PRO A 281 0.75 -13.81 -43.98
N ALA A 282 0.32 -15.01 -43.57
CA ALA A 282 0.74 -16.26 -44.16
C ALA A 282 0.57 -16.21 -45.69
N GLY A 283 1.62 -16.61 -46.39
CA GLY A 283 1.76 -16.43 -47.83
C GLY A 283 0.56 -16.94 -48.62
N HIS A 284 0.08 -16.10 -49.54
CA HIS A 284 -0.52 -16.58 -50.77
C HIS A 284 0.53 -17.39 -51.52
N ARG A 285 0.36 -18.72 -51.52
CA ARG A 285 1.01 -19.57 -52.51
C ARG A 285 0.44 -19.20 -53.87
N ALA A 286 1.33 -18.83 -54.77
CA ALA A 286 1.04 -18.69 -56.18
C ALA A 286 0.39 -19.96 -56.74
N ARG A 287 -0.73 -19.78 -57.44
CA ARG A 287 -1.00 -20.36 -58.75
C ARG A 287 -1.67 -19.31 -59.60
#